data_AF-A0A7X3MCR1-F1
#
_entry.id   AF-A0A7X3MCR1-F1
#
_cell.length_a   1.000
_cell.length_b   1.000
_cell.length_c   1.000
_cell.angle_alpha   90.00
_cell.angle_beta   90.00
_cell.angle_gamma   90.00
#
_symmetry.space_group_name_H-M   'P 1'
#
loop_
_entity.id
_entity.type
_entity.pdbx_description
1 polymer ?
#
loop_
_entity_poly.entity_id
_entity_poly.type
_entity_poly.pdbx_seq_one_letter_code
_entity_poly.pdbx_strand_id
1 'polypeptide(L)'
;MKKTGILILLSCSIICGCSKEYIEMDAISSHSTTSADWYELDIDVIADEDDVSDKEACSREIIQHILDNDFHSIHFSFDVNGYPNNVSVDVFTSEKNAQKDKEAYSFEYVTEFNTENPDIQNNIKDNPEEFEIQYE
;
A
#
# COMPACT_ATOMS: atom_id res chain seq x y z
N MET A 1 -40.32 51.86 -18.62
CA MET A 1 -39.02 51.56 -17.97
C MET A 1 -38.78 50.06 -18.10
N LYS A 2 -37.66 49.67 -18.72
CA LYS A 2 -37.30 48.28 -19.02
C LYS A 2 -36.90 47.59 -17.71
N LYS A 3 -37.49 46.43 -17.41
CA LYS A 3 -36.95 45.52 -16.38
C LYS A 3 -36.41 44.28 -17.11
N THR A 4 -35.10 44.25 -17.21
CA THR A 4 -34.28 43.19 -17.78
C THR A 4 -34.49 41.91 -16.98
N GLY A 5 -34.71 40.81 -17.69
CA GLY A 5 -34.92 39.48 -17.10
C GLY A 5 -33.62 38.84 -16.62
N ILE A 6 -33.78 37.82 -15.79
CA ILE A 6 -32.78 36.78 -15.55
C ILE A 6 -33.55 35.45 -15.66
N LEU A 7 -33.32 34.73 -16.75
CA LEU A 7 -33.80 33.38 -16.95
C LEU A 7 -32.71 32.45 -16.41
N ILE A 8 -32.93 31.86 -15.24
CA ILE A 8 -32.02 30.87 -14.66
C ILE A 8 -32.28 29.54 -15.37
N LEU A 9 -31.41 29.17 -16.31
CA LEU A 9 -31.41 27.85 -16.92
C LEU A 9 -30.82 26.86 -15.90
N LEU A 10 -31.69 26.10 -15.22
CA LEU A 10 -31.29 24.89 -14.48
C LEU A 10 -30.94 23.82 -15.51
N SER A 11 -29.66 23.72 -15.86
CA SER A 11 -29.12 22.57 -16.60
C SER A 11 -28.84 21.45 -15.61
N CYS A 12 -29.82 20.55 -15.41
CA CYS A 12 -29.57 19.26 -14.77
C CYS A 12 -28.84 18.35 -15.77
N SER A 13 -27.53 18.52 -15.88
CA SER A 13 -26.68 17.59 -16.59
C SER A 13 -26.49 16.34 -15.74
N ILE A 14 -27.03 15.26 -16.26
CA ILE A 14 -26.90 13.87 -15.83
C ILE A 14 -25.44 13.54 -15.50
N ILE A 15 -25.17 13.10 -14.28
CA ILE A 15 -24.02 12.22 -14.01
C ILE A 15 -24.62 10.90 -13.53
N CYS A 16 -25.04 10.09 -14.50
CA CYS A 16 -25.13 8.65 -14.32
C CYS A 16 -23.70 8.15 -14.19
N GLY A 17 -23.13 8.30 -12.99
CA GLY A 17 -21.91 7.60 -12.64
C GLY A 17 -22.32 6.16 -12.43
N CYS A 18 -22.07 5.30 -13.42
CA CYS A 18 -21.80 3.91 -13.11
C CYS A 18 -20.66 3.97 -12.09
N SER A 19 -20.95 3.77 -10.81
CA SER A 19 -19.92 3.48 -9.84
C SER A 19 -19.23 2.23 -10.37
N LYS A 20 -18.11 2.41 -11.06
CA LYS A 20 -17.10 1.35 -11.08
C LYS A 20 -16.89 1.08 -9.61
N GLU A 21 -17.26 -0.11 -9.18
CA GLU A 21 -16.80 -0.64 -7.91
C GLU A 21 -15.29 -0.44 -7.96
N TYR A 22 -14.79 0.51 -7.16
CA TYR A 22 -13.36 0.73 -7.02
C TYR A 22 -12.91 -0.55 -6.34
N ILE A 23 -12.35 -1.46 -7.11
CA ILE A 23 -11.70 -2.61 -6.51
C ILE A 23 -10.49 -2.01 -5.82
N GLU A 24 -10.49 -2.17 -4.51
CA GLU A 24 -9.54 -1.55 -3.59
C GLU A 24 -8.25 -2.36 -3.61
N MET A 25 -7.11 -1.68 -3.45
CA MET A 25 -5.82 -2.33 -3.29
C MET A 25 -5.89 -3.40 -2.20
N ASP A 26 -5.30 -4.57 -2.44
CA ASP A 26 -5.40 -5.68 -1.50
C ASP A 26 -4.13 -6.55 -1.46
N ALA A 27 -3.81 -7.04 -0.28
CA ALA A 27 -2.73 -8.01 -0.08
C ALA A 27 -3.28 -9.42 -0.31
N ILE A 28 -2.67 -10.18 -1.22
CA ILE A 28 -3.13 -11.52 -1.62
C ILE A 28 -2.30 -12.65 -1.03
N SER A 29 -1.10 -12.34 -0.56
CA SER A 29 -0.22 -13.29 0.11
C SER A 29 0.63 -12.57 1.15
N SER A 30 1.05 -13.30 2.18
CA SER A 30 1.97 -12.80 3.19
C SER A 30 2.83 -13.94 3.72
N HIS A 31 4.11 -13.68 3.88
CA HIS A 31 5.07 -14.54 4.57
C HIS A 31 5.78 -13.75 5.66
N SER A 32 6.17 -14.41 6.73
CA SER A 32 6.87 -13.76 7.83
C SER A 32 8.05 -14.61 8.25
N THR A 33 9.22 -13.99 8.23
CA THR A 33 10.48 -14.60 8.64
C THR A 33 10.97 -13.93 9.92
N THR A 34 11.32 -14.72 10.93
CA THR A 34 11.83 -14.21 12.20
C THR A 34 13.17 -14.85 12.52
N SER A 35 14.14 -14.05 12.97
CA SER A 35 15.46 -14.49 13.36
C SER A 35 16.00 -13.60 14.47
N ALA A 36 16.14 -14.16 15.68
CA ALA A 36 16.49 -13.39 16.88
C ALA A 36 15.55 -12.18 17.04
N ASP A 37 16.10 -10.96 17.06
CA ASP A 37 15.35 -9.71 17.26
C ASP A 37 14.96 -9.04 15.92
N TRP A 38 14.94 -9.81 14.83
CA TRP A 38 14.59 -9.34 13.49
C TRP A 38 13.37 -10.07 12.94
N TYR A 39 12.43 -9.29 12.40
CA TYR A 39 11.18 -9.72 11.80
C TYR A 39 11.03 -9.09 10.40
N GLU A 40 10.97 -9.95 9.38
CA GLU A 40 10.74 -9.59 7.97
C GLU A 40 9.32 -10.01 7.56
N LEU A 41 8.65 -9.14 6.82
CA LEU A 41 7.33 -9.37 6.24
C LEU A 41 7.42 -9.29 4.71
N ASP A 42 7.16 -10.39 4.02
CA ASP A 42 7.05 -10.43 2.56
C ASP A 42 5.56 -10.43 2.19
N ILE A 43 5.12 -9.59 1.27
CA ILE A 43 3.72 -9.57 0.81
C ILE A 43 3.60 -9.41 -0.70
N ASP A 44 2.56 -10.01 -1.25
CA ASP A 44 2.11 -9.74 -2.62
C ASP A 44 0.89 -8.83 -2.57
N VAL A 45 0.91 -7.74 -3.33
CA VAL A 45 -0.18 -6.77 -3.38
C VAL A 45 -0.72 -6.64 -4.79
N ILE A 46 -2.05 -6.60 -4.92
CA ILE A 46 -2.72 -6.15 -6.13
C ILE A 46 -3.09 -4.69 -5.94
N ALA A 47 -2.52 -3.80 -6.76
CA ALA A 47 -2.89 -2.39 -6.79
C ALA A 47 -4.23 -2.14 -7.50
N ASP A 48 -4.68 -3.11 -8.33
CA ASP A 48 -5.86 -3.07 -9.21
C ASP A 48 -5.93 -1.82 -10.12
N GLU A 49 -4.77 -1.38 -10.60
CA GLU A 49 -4.65 -0.34 -11.63
C GLU A 49 -4.28 -0.96 -13.00
N ASP A 50 -4.74 -0.34 -14.10
CA ASP A 50 -4.31 -0.75 -15.46
C ASP A 50 -2.78 -0.63 -15.63
N ASP A 51 -2.16 0.35 -14.96
CA ASP A 51 -0.72 0.64 -14.93
C ASP A 51 -0.36 1.45 -13.67
N VAL A 52 0.71 1.07 -12.96
CA VAL A 52 1.19 1.81 -11.79
C VAL A 52 2.21 2.87 -12.22
N SER A 53 1.70 4.06 -12.55
CA SER A 53 2.52 5.14 -13.11
C SER A 53 3.38 5.89 -12.06
N ASP A 54 2.90 6.00 -10.82
CA ASP A 54 3.62 6.61 -9.69
C ASP A 54 3.92 5.54 -8.62
N LYS A 55 5.07 4.88 -8.79
CA LYS A 55 5.51 3.82 -7.88
C LYS A 55 5.71 4.33 -6.45
N GLU A 56 6.18 5.57 -6.28
CA GLU A 56 6.45 6.14 -4.96
C GLU A 56 5.15 6.38 -4.19
N ALA A 57 4.14 6.94 -4.85
CA ALA A 57 2.83 7.12 -4.24
C ALA A 57 2.18 5.77 -3.88
N CYS A 58 2.23 4.80 -4.81
CA CYS A 58 1.66 3.47 -4.60
C CYS A 58 2.36 2.70 -3.47
N SER A 59 3.70 2.68 -3.44
CA SER A 59 4.47 2.06 -2.35
C SER A 59 4.13 2.64 -0.99
N ARG A 60 3.99 3.97 -0.89
CA ARG A 60 3.62 4.64 0.36
C ARG A 60 2.20 4.29 0.82
N GLU A 61 1.27 4.19 -0.11
CA GLU A 61 -0.10 3.73 0.16
C GLU A 61 -0.11 2.30 0.70
N ILE A 62 0.67 1.39 0.10
CA ILE A 62 0.84 0.01 0.59
C ILE A 62 1.37 -0.02 2.01
N ILE A 63 2.42 0.75 2.33
CA ILE A 63 2.96 0.83 3.69
C ILE A 63 1.90 1.37 4.67
N GLN A 64 1.10 2.36 4.25
CA GLN A 64 0.02 2.88 5.09
C GLN A 64 -1.04 1.80 5.36
N HIS A 65 -1.44 1.01 4.37
CA HIS A 65 -2.36 -0.12 4.55
C HIS A 65 -1.82 -1.20 5.50
N ILE A 66 -0.50 -1.46 5.49
CA ILE A 66 0.13 -2.35 6.49
C ILE A 66 0.00 -1.76 7.90
N LEU A 67 0.29 -0.46 8.07
CA LEU A 67 0.26 0.22 9.37
C LEU A 67 -1.15 0.31 9.96
N ASP A 68 -2.13 0.60 9.11
CA ASP A 68 -3.55 0.68 9.45
C ASP A 68 -4.19 -0.73 9.54
N ASN A 69 -3.52 -1.74 8.99
CA ASN A 69 -3.92 -3.16 8.99
C ASN A 69 -5.31 -3.38 8.39
N ASP A 70 -5.57 -2.71 7.26
CA ASP A 70 -6.89 -2.55 6.67
C ASP A 70 -7.01 -3.08 5.23
N PHE A 71 -6.04 -3.88 4.77
CA PHE A 71 -6.26 -4.73 3.60
C PHE A 71 -7.51 -5.60 3.78
N HIS A 72 -8.22 -5.83 2.69
CA HIS A 72 -9.49 -6.56 2.73
C HIS A 72 -9.29 -8.06 2.99
N SER A 73 -8.32 -8.68 2.32
CA SER A 73 -8.12 -10.14 2.36
C SER A 73 -7.21 -10.61 3.48
N ILE A 74 -6.27 -9.77 3.94
CA ILE A 74 -5.26 -10.12 4.93
C ILE A 74 -5.30 -9.14 6.10
N HIS A 75 -5.41 -9.69 7.31
CA HIS A 75 -5.15 -8.97 8.54
C HIS A 75 -3.90 -9.51 9.21
N PHE A 76 -2.91 -8.65 9.41
CA PHE A 76 -1.69 -8.97 10.13
C PHE A 76 -1.95 -9.00 11.63
N SER A 77 -1.20 -9.86 12.33
CA SER A 77 -1.18 -9.89 13.79
C SER A 77 0.18 -9.38 14.28
N PHE A 78 0.19 -8.15 14.77
CA PHE A 78 1.39 -7.52 15.34
C PHE A 78 1.52 -7.74 16.86
N ASP A 79 0.60 -8.49 17.47
CA ASP A 79 0.56 -8.69 18.93
C ASP A 79 1.71 -9.56 19.45
N VAL A 80 2.24 -10.46 18.62
CA VAL A 80 3.26 -11.45 19.03
C VAL A 80 4.68 -10.94 18.75
N ASN A 81 4.94 -10.53 17.51
CA ASN A 81 6.28 -10.12 17.06
C ASN A 81 6.45 -8.59 16.99
N GLY A 82 5.41 -7.82 17.28
CA GLY A 82 5.39 -6.39 16.98
C GLY A 82 5.23 -6.11 15.48
N TYR A 83 5.59 -4.90 15.08
CA TYR A 83 5.66 -4.50 13.67
C TYR A 83 6.99 -4.97 13.05
N PRO A 84 7.02 -5.25 11.74
CA PRO A 84 8.22 -5.74 11.07
C PRO A 84 9.36 -4.70 11.07
N ASN A 85 10.59 -5.22 11.02
CA ASN A 85 11.83 -4.46 10.83
C ASN A 85 12.18 -4.27 9.35
N ASN A 86 11.60 -5.10 8.48
CA ASN A 86 11.74 -5.04 7.03
C ASN A 86 10.44 -5.47 6.37
N VAL A 87 10.02 -4.78 5.31
CA VAL A 87 8.90 -5.23 4.47
C VAL A 87 9.37 -5.33 3.03
N SER A 88 9.19 -6.49 2.40
CA SER A 88 9.42 -6.70 0.98
C SER A 88 8.08 -6.91 0.27
N VAL A 89 7.87 -6.24 -0.86
CA VAL A 89 6.57 -6.20 -1.54
C VAL A 89 6.72 -6.44 -3.03
N ASP A 90 6.00 -7.43 -3.54
CA ASP A 90 5.78 -7.63 -4.97
C ASP A 90 4.43 -7.02 -5.36
N VAL A 91 4.43 -6.06 -6.28
CA VAL A 91 3.24 -5.32 -6.69
C VAL A 91 2.76 -5.78 -8.06
N PHE A 92 1.50 -6.21 -8.12
CA PHE A 92 0.82 -6.66 -9.33
C PHE A 92 -0.31 -5.71 -9.70
N THR A 93 -0.54 -5.52 -11.00
CA THR A 93 -1.71 -4.78 -11.50
C THR A 93 -3.00 -5.59 -11.48
N SER A 94 -2.93 -6.92 -11.35
CA SER A 94 -4.12 -7.78 -11.29
C SER A 94 -3.78 -9.18 -10.78
N GLU A 95 -4.79 -9.92 -10.30
CA GLU A 95 -4.65 -11.33 -9.90
C GLU A 95 -4.07 -12.20 -11.03
N LYS A 96 -4.45 -11.93 -12.28
CA LYS A 96 -3.96 -12.68 -13.44
C LYS A 96 -2.46 -12.48 -13.67
N ASN A 97 -1.93 -11.31 -13.33
CA ASN A 97 -0.50 -11.04 -13.41
C ASN A 97 0.24 -11.68 -12.24
N ALA A 98 -0.33 -11.63 -11.03
CA ALA A 98 0.18 -12.38 -9.88
C ALA A 98 0.26 -13.90 -10.16
N GLN A 99 -0.79 -14.52 -10.71
CA GLN A 99 -0.80 -15.94 -11.10
C GLN A 99 0.23 -16.32 -12.18
N LYS A 100 0.85 -15.33 -12.84
CA LYS A 100 1.85 -15.54 -13.89
C LYS A 100 3.23 -15.05 -13.48
N ASP A 101 3.40 -14.65 -12.22
CA ASP A 101 4.62 -14.04 -11.67
C ASP A 101 5.09 -12.88 -12.57
N LYS A 102 4.16 -11.96 -12.83
CA LYS A 102 4.40 -10.75 -13.64
C LYS A 102 4.21 -9.50 -12.78
N GLU A 103 5.20 -9.17 -11.98
CA GLU A 103 5.19 -7.92 -11.22
C GLU A 103 5.09 -6.70 -12.16
N ALA A 104 4.43 -5.65 -11.66
CA ALA A 104 4.60 -4.31 -12.17
C ALA A 104 5.93 -3.72 -11.67
N TYR A 105 6.25 -3.96 -10.41
CA TYR A 105 7.52 -3.66 -9.74
C TYR A 105 7.55 -4.31 -8.37
N SER A 106 8.74 -4.35 -7.77
CA SER A 106 8.96 -4.76 -6.39
C SER A 106 9.71 -3.67 -5.63
N PHE A 107 9.50 -3.62 -4.32
CA PHE A 107 10.20 -2.69 -3.45
C PHE A 107 10.35 -3.26 -2.04
N GLU A 108 11.33 -2.72 -1.32
CA GLU A 108 11.52 -2.97 0.11
C GLU A 108 11.34 -1.67 0.89
N TYR A 109 10.79 -1.75 2.10
CA TYR A 109 10.77 -0.67 3.09
C TYR A 109 11.68 -1.07 4.24
N VAL A 110 12.87 -0.48 4.25
CA VAL A 110 14.04 -1.01 4.97
C VAL A 110 14.64 0.03 5.90
N THR A 111 15.32 -0.44 6.94
CA THR A 111 16.09 0.38 7.88
C THR A 111 17.46 -0.27 8.10
N GLU A 112 18.46 0.51 8.52
CA GLU A 112 19.76 -0.05 8.86
C GLU A 112 19.69 -0.89 10.15
N PHE A 113 20.38 -2.04 10.15
CA PHE A 113 20.50 -2.85 11.36
C PHE A 113 21.29 -2.10 12.44
N ASN A 114 20.72 -1.97 13.63
CA ASN A 114 21.38 -1.29 14.74
C ASN A 114 22.53 -2.15 15.29
N THR A 115 23.76 -1.84 14.88
CA THR A 115 24.96 -2.53 15.32
C THR A 115 25.48 -2.05 16.68
N GLU A 116 25.08 -0.85 17.13
CA GLU A 116 25.50 -0.30 18.43
C GLU A 116 24.75 -0.97 19.58
N ASN A 117 23.49 -1.29 19.38
CA ASN A 117 22.67 -2.05 20.33
C ASN A 117 21.77 -3.06 19.62
N PRO A 118 22.26 -4.30 19.37
CA PRO A 118 21.54 -5.33 18.63
C PRO A 118 20.18 -5.72 19.22
N ASP A 119 19.99 -5.55 20.52
CA ASP A 119 18.74 -5.86 21.22
C ASP A 119 17.64 -4.80 20.96
N ILE A 120 17.96 -3.70 20.26
CA ILE A 120 17.03 -2.59 19.96
C ILE A 120 17.08 -2.30 18.45
N GLN A 121 16.14 -2.89 17.72
CA GLN A 121 15.95 -2.67 16.29
C GLN A 121 14.76 -1.74 16.01
N ASN A 122 14.84 -0.96 14.94
CA ASN A 122 13.73 -0.12 14.47
C ASN A 122 12.63 -1.00 13.86
N ASN A 123 11.37 -0.59 14.00
CA ASN A 123 10.25 -1.20 13.27
C ASN A 123 9.48 -0.12 12.49
N ILE A 124 8.72 -0.56 11.48
CA ILE A 124 8.06 0.33 10.51
C ILE A 124 7.08 1.33 11.13
N LYS A 125 6.66 1.14 12.39
CA LYS A 125 5.69 2.01 13.07
C LYS A 125 6.33 3.00 14.03
N ASP A 126 7.29 2.55 14.84
CA ASP A 126 7.81 3.36 15.94
C ASP A 126 8.86 4.38 15.48
N ASN A 127 9.60 4.07 14.41
CA ASN A 127 10.66 4.91 13.85
C ASN A 127 10.59 5.03 12.31
N PRO A 128 9.44 5.42 11.73
CA PRO A 128 9.25 5.44 10.27
C PRO A 128 10.20 6.40 9.54
N GLU A 129 10.81 7.36 10.23
CA GLU A 129 11.84 8.27 9.72
C GLU A 129 13.19 7.60 9.43
N GLU A 130 13.46 6.45 10.05
CA GLU A 130 14.68 5.66 9.86
C GLU A 130 14.53 4.65 8.71
N PHE A 131 13.39 4.67 8.02
CA PHE A 131 13.08 3.76 6.92
C PHE A 131 13.07 4.48 5.58
N GLU A 132 13.51 3.76 4.55
CA GLU A 132 13.50 4.18 3.16
C GLU A 132 12.88 3.13 2.26
N ILE A 133 12.27 3.59 1.16
CA ILE A 133 11.79 2.72 0.10
C ILE A 133 12.94 2.48 -0.87
N GLN A 134 13.28 1.22 -1.11
CA GLN A 134 14.25 0.79 -2.10
C GLN A 134 13.57 -0.04 -3.19
N TYR A 135 13.79 0.31 -4.46
CA TYR A 135 13.23 -0.41 -5.60
C TYR A 135 14.23 -1.42 -6.15
N GLU A 136 13.74 -2.60 -6.56
CA GLU A 136 14.52 -3.61 -7.28
C GLU A 136 14.75 -3.28 -8.77
#